data_AF-A0A7C6XZ21-F1
#
_entry.id   AF-A0A7C6XZ21-F1
#
_cell.length_a   1.000
_cell.length_b   1.000
_cell.length_c   1.000
_cell.angle_alpha   90.00
_cell.angle_beta   90.00
_cell.angle_gamma   90.00
#
_symmetry.space_group_name_H-M   'P 1'
#
loop_
_entity.id
_entity.type
_entity.pdbx_description
1 polymer ?
#
loop_
_entity_poly.entity_id
_entity_poly.type
_entity_poly.pdbx_seq_one_letter_code
_entity_poly.pdbx_strand_id
1 'polypeptide(L)'
;MPDPTYPSRHRIASYLLCALILLGALGCRGNARRGGSAITVASAHTPEQLVLGQITVQALRAAGYTVVDQTGMGDQRAVRTAVETGRADLYWDYTGDTWTHHLGHDIPISDPQEMHRQVREQDARNEITWLSPTRCRHVMGLVLRREMARQNELTDIEDLLRYISRYNPYMSLCTPEDVYDQFSGVRGLARIYGLHFDQARMRYLSIGDGYEALADGVCDVAIGYSTDP
;
A
#
# COMPACT_ATOMS: atom_id res chain seq x y z
N MET A 1 16.76 -62.07 64.78
CA MET A 1 15.54 -61.31 64.46
C MET A 1 15.99 -59.94 63.97
N PRO A 2 15.59 -59.44 62.79
CA PRO A 2 16.34 -58.43 62.05
C PRO A 2 16.20 -56.99 62.59
N ASP A 3 17.29 -56.23 62.45
CA ASP A 3 17.56 -54.85 62.92
C ASP A 3 16.77 -53.77 62.14
N PRO A 4 16.13 -52.78 62.78
CA PRO A 4 15.22 -51.83 62.13
C PRO A 4 15.86 -50.54 61.58
N THR A 5 17.18 -50.41 61.49
CA THR A 5 17.81 -49.08 61.30
C THR A 5 18.55 -48.82 59.97
N TYR A 6 17.99 -49.20 58.81
CA TYR A 6 18.45 -48.61 57.53
C TYR A 6 17.40 -48.70 56.39
N PRO A 7 16.89 -47.58 55.83
CA PRO A 7 16.08 -47.66 54.62
C PRO A 7 16.95 -48.04 53.42
N SER A 8 16.59 -49.13 52.74
CA SER A 8 17.28 -49.66 51.56
C SER A 8 17.42 -48.59 50.46
N ARG A 9 18.65 -48.38 49.97
CA ARG A 9 19.02 -47.38 48.93
C ARG A 9 18.11 -47.36 47.69
N HIS A 10 17.46 -48.47 47.37
CA HIS A 10 16.54 -48.61 46.23
C HIS A 10 15.20 -47.89 46.40
N ARG A 11 14.73 -47.69 47.64
CA ARG A 11 13.47 -46.99 47.92
C ARG A 11 13.62 -45.48 47.75
N ILE A 12 14.74 -44.91 48.19
CA ILE A 12 15.04 -43.47 48.07
C ILE A 12 15.22 -43.07 46.60
N ALA A 13 15.90 -43.92 45.80
CA ALA A 13 16.06 -43.69 44.36
C ALA A 13 14.72 -43.71 43.59
N SER A 14 13.76 -44.55 44.00
CA SER A 14 12.45 -44.64 43.34
C SER A 14 11.56 -43.42 43.62
N TYR A 15 11.63 -42.83 44.82
CA TYR A 15 10.89 -41.60 45.15
C TYR A 15 11.48 -40.36 44.46
N LEU A 16 12.81 -40.29 44.31
CA LEU A 16 13.48 -39.20 43.58
C LEU A 16 13.16 -39.23 42.07
N LEU A 17 13.04 -40.42 41.47
CA LEU A 17 12.70 -40.57 40.05
C LEU A 17 11.22 -40.21 39.78
N CYS A 18 10.29 -40.55 40.69
CA CYS A 18 8.89 -40.15 40.55
C CYS A 18 8.68 -38.65 40.77
N ALA A 19 9.46 -38.01 41.66
CA ALA A 19 9.40 -36.56 41.87
C ALA A 19 9.89 -35.76 40.65
N LEU A 20 10.90 -36.26 39.92
CA LEU A 20 11.38 -35.61 38.69
C LEU A 20 10.37 -35.71 37.53
N ILE A 21 9.60 -36.79 37.43
CA ILE A 21 8.62 -36.99 36.36
C ILE A 21 7.36 -36.12 36.60
N LEU A 22 6.98 -35.88 37.86
CA LEU A 22 5.86 -34.98 38.21
C LEU A 22 6.17 -33.49 38.01
N LEU A 23 7.44 -33.06 38.07
CA LEU A 23 7.83 -31.68 37.72
C LEU A 23 7.95 -31.45 36.20
N GLY A 24 8.10 -32.50 35.39
CA GLY A 24 8.21 -32.38 33.92
C GLY A 24 6.87 -32.18 33.19
N ALA A 25 5.74 -32.45 33.83
CA ALA A 25 4.42 -32.48 33.17
C ALA A 25 3.60 -31.18 33.28
N LEU A 26 4.09 -30.14 33.98
CA LEU A 26 3.41 -28.83 34.07
C LEU A 26 3.93 -27.77 33.07
N GLY A 27 4.82 -28.14 32.15
CA GLY A 27 5.48 -27.21 31.21
C GLY A 27 4.73 -26.88 29.91
N CYS A 28 3.56 -27.45 29.64
CA CYS A 28 2.85 -27.28 28.36
C CYS A 28 1.48 -26.61 28.52
N ARG A 29 1.48 -25.30 28.79
CA ARG A 29 0.42 -24.36 28.37
C ARG A 29 0.87 -22.90 28.54
N GLY A 30 2.05 -22.59 28.04
CA GLY A 30 2.45 -21.21 27.81
C GLY A 30 1.97 -20.78 26.43
N ASN A 31 0.77 -20.20 26.34
CA ASN A 31 0.48 -19.29 25.23
C ASN A 31 1.42 -18.09 25.46
N ALA A 32 2.65 -18.20 24.97
CA ALA A 32 3.63 -17.14 25.03
C ALA A 32 3.03 -15.97 24.24
N ARG A 33 2.36 -15.05 24.94
CA ARG A 33 2.19 -13.68 24.46
C ARG A 33 3.60 -13.24 24.15
N ARG A 34 3.93 -13.10 22.86
CA ARG A 34 5.19 -12.52 22.40
C ARG A 34 5.26 -11.14 23.05
N GLY A 35 6.03 -11.01 24.13
CA GLY A 35 6.21 -9.79 24.89
C GLY A 35 7.08 -8.78 24.15
N GLY A 36 6.67 -8.43 22.93
CA GLY A 36 7.19 -7.27 22.20
C GLY A 36 6.38 -6.02 22.53
N SER A 37 6.95 -4.84 22.26
CA SER A 37 6.19 -3.60 22.16
C SER A 37 5.02 -3.77 21.19
N ALA A 38 3.92 -3.04 21.43
CA ALA A 38 2.79 -3.06 20.51
C ALA A 38 3.20 -2.50 19.15
N ILE A 39 2.73 -3.12 18.07
CA ILE A 39 2.97 -2.65 16.70
C ILE A 39 1.94 -1.57 16.38
N THR A 40 2.40 -0.38 16.03
CA THR A 40 1.54 0.74 15.63
C THR A 40 1.36 0.73 14.13
N VAL A 41 0.13 0.46 13.67
CA VAL A 41 -0.23 0.50 12.26
C VAL A 41 -0.90 1.82 11.95
N ALA A 42 -0.35 2.56 10.99
CA ALA A 42 -0.88 3.83 10.53
C ALA A 42 -1.32 3.74 9.06
N SER A 43 -2.23 4.64 8.65
CA SER A 43 -2.63 4.79 7.25
C SER A 43 -3.07 6.22 6.97
N ALA A 44 -3.06 6.60 5.69
CA ALA A 44 -3.73 7.83 5.28
C ALA A 44 -5.25 7.67 5.36
N HIS A 45 -5.97 8.79 5.22
CA HIS A 45 -7.43 8.85 5.25
C HIS A 45 -8.12 8.54 3.91
N THR A 46 -7.36 8.13 2.88
CA THR A 46 -7.97 7.72 1.61
C THR A 46 -8.65 6.36 1.73
N PRO A 47 -9.71 6.07 0.94
CA PRO A 47 -10.45 4.80 1.06
C PRO A 47 -9.56 3.56 0.94
N GLU A 48 -8.66 3.52 -0.05
CA GLU A 48 -7.72 2.41 -0.24
C GLU A 48 -6.82 2.23 1.00
N GLN A 49 -6.26 3.32 1.53
CA GLN A 49 -5.35 3.28 2.68
C GLN A 49 -6.06 2.84 3.96
N LEU A 50 -7.31 3.26 4.18
CA LEU A 50 -8.13 2.79 5.30
C LEU A 50 -8.39 1.28 5.21
N VAL A 51 -8.73 0.78 4.03
CA VAL A 51 -8.96 -0.65 3.80
C VAL A 51 -7.67 -1.45 4.02
N LEU A 52 -6.56 -1.05 3.39
CA LEU A 52 -5.28 -1.73 3.52
C LEU A 52 -4.73 -1.70 4.96
N GLY A 53 -4.86 -0.55 5.64
CA GLY A 53 -4.49 -0.40 7.04
C GLY A 53 -5.29 -1.34 7.95
N GLN A 54 -6.62 -1.40 7.78
CA GLN A 54 -7.49 -2.27 8.57
C GLN A 54 -7.26 -3.76 8.28
N ILE A 55 -6.98 -4.14 7.03
CA ILE A 55 -6.57 -5.52 6.69
C ILE A 55 -5.31 -5.88 7.49
N THR A 56 -4.31 -5.00 7.52
CA THR A 56 -3.07 -5.25 8.25
C THR A 56 -3.28 -5.32 9.77
N VAL A 57 -4.06 -4.41 10.36
CA VAL A 57 -4.41 -4.44 11.79
C VAL A 57 -5.02 -5.79 12.17
N GLN A 58 -5.99 -6.27 11.38
CA GLN A 58 -6.67 -7.53 11.64
C GLN A 58 -5.74 -8.73 11.46
N ALA A 59 -4.90 -8.73 10.42
CA ALA A 59 -3.94 -9.80 10.17
C ALA A 59 -2.91 -9.94 11.30
N LEU A 60 -2.36 -8.81 11.80
CA LEU A 60 -1.41 -8.82 12.92
C LEU A 60 -2.07 -9.29 14.23
N ARG A 61 -3.30 -8.82 14.51
CA ARG A 61 -4.06 -9.30 15.68
C ARG A 61 -4.34 -10.79 15.60
N ALA A 62 -4.75 -11.30 14.43
CA ALA A 62 -4.98 -12.73 14.21
C ALA A 62 -3.69 -13.57 14.38
N ALA A 63 -2.53 -12.99 14.07
CA ALA A 63 -1.22 -13.60 14.30
C ALA A 63 -0.72 -13.49 15.76
N GLY A 64 -1.52 -12.90 16.67
CA GLY A 64 -1.24 -12.83 18.11
C GLY A 64 -0.39 -11.64 18.55
N TYR A 65 -0.20 -10.63 17.70
CA TYR A 65 0.49 -9.39 18.07
C TYR A 65 -0.45 -8.41 18.78
N THR A 66 0.10 -7.64 19.72
CA THR A 66 -0.57 -6.45 20.24
C THR A 66 -0.43 -5.33 19.21
N VAL A 67 -1.55 -4.73 18.79
CA VAL A 67 -1.58 -3.71 17.72
C VAL A 67 -2.24 -2.43 18.20
N VAL A 68 -1.55 -1.31 18.06
CA VAL A 68 -2.12 0.04 18.16
C VAL A 68 -2.61 0.45 16.78
N ASP A 69 -3.90 0.79 16.68
CA ASP A 69 -4.52 1.21 15.43
C ASP A 69 -4.50 2.74 15.34
N GLN A 70 -3.73 3.27 14.38
CA GLN A 70 -3.66 4.68 14.01
C GLN A 70 -4.03 4.87 12.52
N THR A 71 -4.91 4.01 12.00
CA THR A 71 -5.42 4.18 10.63
C THR A 71 -6.20 5.49 10.49
N GLY A 72 -6.08 6.13 9.32
CA GLY A 72 -6.77 7.39 9.00
C GLY A 72 -6.19 8.64 9.68
N MET A 73 -4.94 8.61 10.14
CA MET A 73 -4.37 9.68 10.97
C MET A 73 -4.04 10.99 10.23
N GLY A 74 -4.06 11.01 8.89
CA GLY A 74 -3.67 12.18 8.10
C GLY A 74 -3.52 11.88 6.62
N ASP A 75 -2.81 12.74 5.91
CA ASP A 75 -2.38 12.49 4.53
C ASP A 75 -1.18 11.53 4.49
N GLN A 76 -0.82 11.07 3.30
CA GLN A 76 0.29 10.11 3.11
C GLN A 76 1.62 10.64 3.67
N ARG A 77 1.87 11.95 3.55
CA ARG A 77 3.07 12.61 4.09
C ARG A 77 3.10 12.59 5.62
N ALA A 78 1.99 12.86 6.30
CA ALA A 78 1.91 12.80 7.75
C ALA A 78 2.17 11.38 8.28
N VAL A 79 1.68 10.36 7.57
CA VAL A 79 1.90 8.94 7.90
C VAL A 79 3.36 8.57 7.68
N ARG A 80 3.95 8.97 6.55
CA ARG A 80 5.38 8.81 6.27
C ARG A 80 6.24 9.37 7.40
N THR A 81 5.99 10.63 7.80
CA THR A 81 6.70 11.26 8.91
C THR A 81 6.48 10.53 10.23
N ALA A 82 5.30 9.94 10.47
CA ALA A 82 5.07 9.14 11.67
C ALA A 82 5.98 7.90 11.71
N VAL A 83 6.21 7.24 10.57
CA VAL A 83 7.12 6.10 10.48
C VAL A 83 8.58 6.53 10.61
N GLU A 84 9.01 7.57 9.89
CA GLU A 84 10.39 8.09 9.97
C GLU A 84 10.76 8.60 11.37
N THR A 85 9.77 9.05 12.16
CA THR A 85 9.98 9.51 13.55
C THR A 85 9.74 8.43 14.61
N GLY A 86 9.45 7.19 14.20
CA GLY A 86 9.17 6.07 15.12
C GLY A 86 7.85 6.20 15.91
N ARG A 87 6.94 7.08 15.49
CA ARG A 87 5.58 7.19 16.06
C ARG A 87 4.63 6.12 15.52
N ALA A 88 4.93 5.55 14.36
CA ALA A 88 4.25 4.41 13.77
C ALA A 88 5.29 3.38 13.28
N ASP A 89 4.93 2.10 13.27
CA ASP A 89 5.84 1.02 12.88
C ASP A 89 5.59 0.53 11.45
N LEU A 90 4.34 0.63 10.98
CA LEU A 90 3.93 0.04 9.71
C LEU A 90 2.81 0.82 9.05
N TYR A 91 2.92 0.99 7.73
CA TYR A 91 1.93 1.64 6.86
C TYR A 91 2.04 1.06 5.44
N TRP A 92 1.11 1.45 4.58
CA TRP A 92 1.14 1.15 3.15
C TRP A 92 1.60 2.38 2.38
N ASP A 93 2.50 2.19 1.43
CA ASP A 93 2.99 3.27 0.56
C ASP A 93 3.13 2.81 -0.88
N TYR A 94 3.18 3.77 -1.81
CA TYR A 94 3.28 3.51 -3.24
C TYR A 94 4.70 3.77 -3.71
N THR A 95 5.31 2.79 -4.38
CA THR A 95 6.72 2.91 -4.80
C THR A 95 6.96 4.10 -5.72
N GLY A 96 5.99 4.46 -6.57
CA GLY A 96 6.09 5.64 -7.44
C GLY A 96 6.11 6.95 -6.66
N ASP A 97 5.22 7.08 -5.67
CA ASP A 97 5.14 8.27 -4.83
C ASP A 97 6.40 8.41 -3.97
N THR A 98 6.89 7.32 -3.38
CA THR A 98 8.15 7.32 -2.64
C THR A 98 9.33 7.70 -3.54
N TRP A 99 9.40 7.14 -4.74
CA TRP A 99 10.45 7.44 -5.72
C TRP A 99 10.56 8.94 -6.01
N THR A 100 9.42 9.59 -6.25
CA THR A 100 9.39 11.01 -6.62
C THR A 100 9.43 11.93 -5.41
N HIS A 101 8.60 11.71 -4.40
CA HIS A 101 8.40 12.67 -3.30
C HIS A 101 9.35 12.47 -2.12
N HIS A 102 9.86 11.26 -1.91
CA HIS A 102 10.73 10.96 -0.76
C HIS A 102 12.19 10.71 -1.18
N LEU A 103 12.41 10.14 -2.36
CA LEU A 103 13.75 9.86 -2.89
C LEU A 103 14.23 10.91 -3.92
N GLY A 104 13.34 11.81 -4.36
CA GLY A 104 13.70 12.98 -5.17
C GLY A 104 14.00 12.68 -6.64
N HIS A 105 13.43 11.61 -7.20
CA HIS A 105 13.63 11.24 -8.61
C HIS A 105 12.47 11.70 -9.50
N ASP A 106 12.80 12.41 -10.57
CA ASP A 106 11.81 12.93 -11.52
C ASP A 106 11.47 11.94 -12.65
N ILE A 107 12.34 10.95 -12.90
CA ILE A 107 12.19 10.00 -14.00
C ILE A 107 11.61 8.69 -13.45
N PRO A 108 10.38 8.28 -13.84
CA PRO A 108 9.79 7.06 -13.33
C PRO A 108 10.47 5.81 -13.93
N ILE A 109 10.51 4.75 -13.13
CA ILE A 109 10.91 3.41 -13.58
C ILE A 109 9.65 2.66 -14.02
N SER A 110 9.60 2.23 -15.28
CA SER A 110 8.42 1.56 -15.84
C SER A 110 8.27 0.10 -15.40
N ASP A 111 9.39 -0.59 -15.14
CA ASP A 111 9.35 -1.96 -14.64
C ASP A 111 9.00 -1.99 -13.14
N PRO A 112 7.90 -2.63 -12.72
CA PRO A 112 7.48 -2.59 -11.31
C PRO A 112 8.44 -3.31 -10.36
N GLN A 113 9.16 -4.34 -10.82
CA GLN A 113 10.09 -5.09 -9.98
C GLN A 113 11.37 -4.28 -9.76
N GLU A 114 11.85 -3.61 -10.80
CA GLU A 114 12.94 -2.64 -10.74
C GLU A 114 12.57 -1.49 -9.81
N MET A 115 11.38 -0.89 -9.99
CA MET A 115 10.90 0.21 -9.15
C MET A 115 10.88 -0.20 -7.68
N HIS A 116 10.28 -1.35 -7.35
CA HIS A 116 10.27 -1.87 -5.97
C HIS A 116 11.67 -2.10 -5.42
N ARG A 117 12.57 -2.68 -6.21
CA ARG A 117 13.95 -2.94 -5.78
C ARG A 117 14.69 -1.64 -5.48
N GLN A 118 14.62 -0.66 -6.38
CA GLN A 118 15.28 0.63 -6.24
C GLN A 118 14.76 1.40 -5.04
N VAL A 119 13.44 1.47 -4.86
CA VAL A 119 12.83 2.11 -3.69
C VAL A 119 13.27 1.39 -2.42
N ARG A 120 13.19 0.06 -2.35
CA ARG A 120 13.62 -0.71 -1.18
C ARG A 120 15.08 -0.45 -0.80
N GLU A 121 15.98 -0.42 -1.78
CA GLU A 121 17.42 -0.24 -1.54
C GLU A 121 17.77 1.18 -1.10
N GLN A 122 17.13 2.19 -1.69
CA GLN A 122 17.39 3.59 -1.37
C GLN A 122 16.71 4.03 -0.08
N ASP A 123 15.48 3.59 0.15
CA ASP A 123 14.67 3.97 1.31
C ASP A 123 15.13 3.31 2.61
N ALA A 124 15.95 2.26 2.52
CA ALA A 124 16.66 1.69 3.66
C ALA A 124 17.56 2.71 4.38
N ARG A 125 17.98 3.80 3.71
CA ARG A 125 18.72 4.91 4.33
C ARG A 125 17.87 5.71 5.31
N ASN A 126 16.55 5.66 5.17
CA ASN A 126 15.57 6.23 6.08
C ASN A 126 15.11 5.21 7.14
N GLU A 127 15.85 4.10 7.30
CA GLU A 127 15.54 3.00 8.22
C GLU A 127 14.18 2.32 7.92
N ILE A 128 13.68 2.46 6.69
CA ILE A 128 12.41 1.87 6.25
C ILE A 128 12.65 0.60 5.44
N THR A 129 12.01 -0.49 5.86
CA THR A 129 12.08 -1.78 5.15
C THR A 129 10.82 -2.02 4.34
N TRP A 130 10.97 -2.13 3.02
CA TRP A 130 9.88 -2.48 2.12
C TRP A 130 9.64 -3.98 2.08
N LEU A 131 8.40 -4.39 2.36
CA LEU A 131 7.94 -5.76 2.22
C LEU A 131 7.64 -6.11 0.76
N SER A 132 7.24 -7.36 0.51
CA SER A 132 6.79 -7.78 -0.82
C SER A 132 5.58 -6.93 -1.25
N PRO A 133 5.56 -6.42 -2.51
CA PRO A 133 4.45 -5.61 -2.99
C PRO A 133 3.19 -6.47 -3.16
N THR A 134 2.02 -5.83 -3.16
CA THR A 134 0.77 -6.48 -3.53
C THR A 134 0.70 -6.72 -5.03
N ARG A 135 -0.26 -7.57 -5.44
CA ARG A 135 -0.60 -7.73 -6.86
C ARG A 135 -1.47 -6.59 -7.40
N CYS A 136 -2.11 -5.84 -6.51
CA CYS A 136 -2.91 -4.68 -6.88
C CYS A 136 -1.98 -3.54 -7.30
N ARG A 137 -2.37 -2.82 -8.35
CA ARG A 137 -1.63 -1.66 -8.83
C ARG A 137 -2.53 -0.44 -8.71
N HIS A 138 -2.02 0.59 -8.03
CA HIS A 138 -2.59 1.93 -8.02
C HIS A 138 -1.82 2.76 -9.06
N VAL A 139 -2.43 2.99 -10.22
CA VAL A 139 -1.79 3.67 -11.35
C VAL A 139 -2.73 4.74 -11.86
N MET A 140 -2.18 5.95 -12.04
CA MET A 140 -2.88 7.05 -12.67
C MET A 140 -3.12 6.73 -14.15
N GLY A 141 -4.32 7.01 -14.65
CA GLY A 141 -4.70 6.77 -16.03
C GLY A 141 -5.67 7.80 -16.56
N LEU A 142 -5.87 7.73 -17.88
CA LEU A 142 -6.94 8.44 -18.58
C LEU A 142 -8.19 7.57 -18.57
N VAL A 143 -9.26 8.11 -18.00
CA VAL A 143 -10.54 7.44 -17.84
C VAL A 143 -11.53 7.99 -18.87
N LEU A 144 -12.22 7.07 -19.54
CA LEU A 144 -13.23 7.38 -20.55
C LEU A 144 -14.58 6.77 -20.15
N ARG A 145 -15.68 7.32 -20.69
CA ARG A 145 -16.98 6.66 -20.61
C ARG A 145 -16.90 5.29 -21.27
N ARG A 146 -17.42 4.26 -20.58
CA ARG A 146 -17.36 2.86 -21.04
C ARG A 146 -17.94 2.67 -22.44
N GLU A 147 -19.02 3.37 -22.77
CA GLU A 147 -19.64 3.33 -24.09
C GLU A 147 -18.69 3.84 -25.18
N MET A 148 -18.06 5.00 -24.95
CA MET A 148 -17.08 5.60 -25.87
C MET A 148 -15.89 4.67 -26.11
N ALA A 149 -15.33 4.10 -25.04
CA ALA A 149 -14.20 3.18 -25.14
C ALA A 149 -14.57 1.92 -25.94
N ARG A 150 -15.75 1.33 -25.69
CA ARG A 150 -16.19 0.12 -26.40
C ARG A 150 -16.55 0.35 -27.86
N GLN A 151 -17.25 1.44 -28.16
CA GLN A 151 -17.69 1.76 -29.54
C GLN A 151 -16.52 2.07 -30.46
N ASN A 152 -15.43 2.63 -29.92
CA ASN A 152 -14.28 3.08 -30.68
C ASN A 152 -13.03 2.21 -30.45
N GLU A 153 -13.18 1.07 -29.77
CA GLU A 153 -12.10 0.11 -29.48
C GLU A 153 -10.88 0.76 -28.80
N LEU A 154 -11.13 1.64 -27.81
CA LEU A 154 -10.08 2.37 -27.10
C LEU A 154 -9.60 1.58 -25.89
N THR A 155 -8.38 1.06 -25.96
CA THR A 155 -7.79 0.24 -24.90
C THR A 155 -6.48 0.82 -24.36
N ASP A 156 -5.74 1.57 -25.17
CA ASP A 156 -4.47 2.19 -24.81
C ASP A 156 -4.35 3.65 -25.29
N ILE A 157 -3.19 4.26 -25.02
CA ILE A 157 -2.93 5.66 -25.38
C ILE A 157 -2.80 5.79 -26.90
N GLU A 158 -2.24 4.81 -27.59
CA GLU A 158 -2.11 4.78 -29.04
C GLU A 158 -3.49 4.78 -29.74
N ASP A 159 -4.44 4.01 -29.23
CA ASP A 159 -5.84 4.01 -29.67
C ASP A 159 -6.46 5.39 -29.51
N LEU A 160 -6.28 6.00 -28.35
CA LEU A 160 -6.79 7.33 -28.05
C LEU A 160 -6.19 8.39 -28.98
N LEU A 161 -4.88 8.36 -29.24
CA LEU A 161 -4.22 9.26 -30.18
C LEU A 161 -4.80 9.16 -31.59
N ARG A 162 -5.02 7.92 -32.07
CA ARG A 162 -5.64 7.67 -33.37
C ARG A 162 -7.06 8.20 -33.41
N TYR A 163 -7.82 8.02 -32.33
CA TYR A 163 -9.19 8.51 -32.23
C TYR A 163 -9.26 10.05 -32.27
N ILE A 164 -8.44 10.73 -31.46
CA ILE A 164 -8.37 12.20 -31.42
C ILE A 164 -8.03 12.74 -32.80
N SER A 165 -7.01 12.16 -33.45
CA SER A 165 -6.53 12.62 -34.76
C SER A 165 -7.56 12.44 -35.88
N ARG A 166 -8.41 11.41 -35.81
CA ARG A 166 -9.36 11.06 -36.88
C ARG A 166 -10.78 11.59 -36.66
N TYR A 167 -11.23 11.64 -35.42
CA TYR A 167 -12.65 11.81 -35.10
C TYR A 167 -12.92 12.97 -34.14
N ASN A 168 -12.03 13.27 -33.20
CA ASN A 168 -12.26 14.32 -32.21
C ASN A 168 -10.97 15.13 -31.87
N PRO A 169 -10.55 16.07 -32.74
CA PRO A 169 -9.36 16.88 -32.48
C PRO A 169 -9.54 17.88 -31.33
N TYR A 170 -10.77 18.07 -30.83
CA TYR A 170 -11.12 19.00 -29.75
C TYR A 170 -11.44 18.27 -28.43
N MET A 171 -10.85 17.09 -28.23
CA MET A 171 -11.08 16.24 -27.07
C MET A 171 -10.79 17.00 -25.77
N SER A 172 -11.77 17.06 -24.87
CA SER A 172 -11.63 17.77 -23.58
C SER A 172 -11.12 16.85 -22.46
N LEU A 173 -10.46 17.44 -21.46
CA LEU A 173 -9.91 16.75 -20.29
C LEU A 173 -10.39 17.41 -18.98
N CYS A 174 -10.79 16.58 -18.03
CA CYS A 174 -10.95 16.95 -16.63
C CYS A 174 -9.76 16.42 -15.82
N THR A 175 -9.02 17.28 -15.13
CA THR A 175 -7.80 16.90 -14.38
C THR A 175 -7.60 17.78 -13.17
N PRO A 176 -7.02 17.30 -12.07
CA PRO A 176 -6.47 18.20 -11.05
C PRO A 176 -5.40 19.11 -11.65
N GLU A 177 -5.32 20.35 -11.14
CA GLU A 177 -4.35 21.35 -11.61
C GLU A 177 -2.91 20.92 -11.33
N ASP A 178 -2.65 20.36 -10.14
CA ASP A 178 -1.33 19.85 -9.75
C ASP A 178 -0.91 18.66 -10.62
N VAL A 179 -1.84 17.77 -10.97
CA VAL A 179 -1.56 16.63 -11.86
C VAL A 179 -1.32 17.07 -13.30
N TYR A 180 -1.90 18.20 -13.74
CA TYR A 180 -1.61 18.71 -15.07
C TYR A 180 -0.12 19.09 -15.23
N ASP A 181 0.43 19.78 -14.23
CA ASP A 181 1.79 20.32 -14.27
C ASP A 181 2.90 19.34 -13.87
N GLN A 182 2.56 18.24 -13.18
CA GLN A 182 3.52 17.20 -12.80
C GLN A 182 4.27 16.64 -14.01
N PHE A 183 5.56 16.30 -13.80
CA PHE A 183 6.40 15.73 -14.86
C PHE A 183 5.83 14.40 -15.39
N SER A 184 5.35 13.55 -14.48
CA SER A 184 4.62 12.30 -14.74
C SER A 184 3.13 12.51 -15.05
N GLY A 185 2.67 13.77 -15.05
CA GLY A 185 1.28 14.17 -15.25
C GLY A 185 0.87 14.35 -16.71
N VAL A 186 -0.17 15.16 -16.94
CA VAL A 186 -0.75 15.38 -18.29
C VAL A 186 0.28 15.95 -19.27
N ARG A 187 1.12 16.89 -18.81
CA ARG A 187 2.23 17.41 -19.63
C ARG A 187 3.29 16.35 -19.94
N GLY A 188 3.43 15.32 -19.11
CA GLY A 188 4.23 14.13 -19.42
C GLY A 188 3.70 13.38 -20.63
N LEU A 189 2.39 13.17 -20.71
CA LEU A 189 1.74 12.48 -21.84
C LEU A 189 1.95 13.21 -23.17
N ALA A 190 1.87 14.55 -23.17
CA ALA A 190 2.19 15.36 -24.34
C ALA A 190 3.64 15.17 -24.79
N ARG A 191 4.60 15.09 -23.87
CA ARG A 191 6.03 14.96 -24.20
C ARG A 191 6.42 13.56 -24.69
N ILE A 192 5.83 12.51 -24.11
CA ILE A 192 6.19 11.13 -24.41
C ILE A 192 5.38 10.58 -25.59
N TYR A 193 4.07 10.86 -25.62
CA TYR A 193 3.14 10.28 -26.58
C TYR A 193 2.67 11.27 -27.65
N GLY A 194 2.96 12.57 -27.50
CA GLY A 194 2.37 13.60 -28.36
C GLY A 194 0.86 13.78 -28.12
N LEU A 195 0.36 13.37 -26.95
CA LEU A 195 -1.06 13.46 -26.61
C LEU A 195 -1.41 14.88 -26.15
N HIS A 196 -2.26 15.54 -26.92
CA HIS A 196 -2.76 16.88 -26.64
C HIS A 196 -4.29 16.89 -26.49
N PHE A 197 -4.77 17.64 -25.51
CA PHE A 197 -6.19 17.91 -25.28
C PHE A 197 -6.49 19.37 -25.62
N ASP A 198 -7.75 19.66 -25.93
CA ASP A 198 -8.20 21.03 -26.16
C ASP A 198 -8.17 21.82 -24.85
N GLN A 199 -7.18 22.71 -24.71
CA GLN A 199 -6.98 23.54 -23.54
C GLN A 199 -8.17 24.47 -23.26
N ALA A 200 -8.89 24.91 -24.30
CA ALA A 200 -10.06 25.78 -24.12
C ALA A 200 -11.26 25.05 -23.50
N ARG A 201 -11.28 23.71 -23.62
CA ARG A 201 -12.32 22.84 -23.07
C ARG A 201 -11.86 22.05 -21.85
N MET A 202 -10.64 22.29 -21.36
CA MET A 202 -10.10 21.65 -20.18
C MET A 202 -10.77 22.19 -18.90
N ARG A 203 -10.96 21.32 -17.92
CA ARG A 203 -11.49 21.67 -16.60
C ARG A 203 -10.55 21.19 -15.51
N TYR A 204 -10.18 22.11 -14.62
CA TYR A 204 -9.43 21.78 -13.43
C TYR A 204 -10.40 21.39 -12.31
N LEU A 205 -10.44 20.10 -11.99
CA LEU A 205 -11.37 19.50 -11.05
C LEU A 205 -10.63 18.48 -10.17
N SER A 206 -11.14 18.22 -8.97
CA SER A 206 -10.67 17.06 -8.20
C SER A 206 -10.92 15.77 -8.99
N ILE A 207 -10.24 14.67 -8.64
CA ILE A 207 -10.45 13.37 -9.32
C ILE A 207 -11.91 12.91 -9.18
N GLY A 208 -12.48 13.06 -7.99
CA GLY A 208 -13.90 12.74 -7.73
C GLY A 208 -14.85 13.55 -8.61
N ASP A 209 -14.71 14.88 -8.61
CA ASP A 209 -15.54 15.76 -9.45
C ASP A 209 -15.27 15.50 -10.95
N GLY A 210 -14.07 15.06 -11.31
CA GLY A 210 -13.70 14.65 -12.66
C GLY A 210 -14.47 13.43 -13.14
N TYR A 211 -14.73 12.45 -12.26
CA TYR A 211 -15.59 11.31 -12.58
C TYR A 211 -17.04 11.73 -12.81
N GLU A 212 -17.58 12.61 -11.96
CA GLU A 212 -18.93 13.15 -12.14
C GLU A 212 -19.04 13.95 -13.45
N ALA A 213 -18.09 14.85 -13.70
CA ALA A 213 -18.02 15.63 -14.94
C ALA A 213 -17.87 14.76 -16.19
N LEU A 214 -17.12 13.65 -16.12
CA LEU A 214 -16.99 12.68 -17.21
C LEU A 214 -18.31 11.94 -17.47
N ALA A 215 -19.02 11.55 -16.40
CA ALA A 215 -20.33 10.90 -16.49
C ALA A 215 -21.39 11.82 -17.10
N ASP A 216 -21.37 13.11 -16.72
CA ASP A 216 -22.29 14.14 -17.21
C ASP A 216 -21.95 14.66 -18.61
N GLY A 217 -20.84 14.23 -19.20
CA GLY A 217 -20.42 14.65 -20.53
C GLY A 217 -19.79 16.04 -20.59
N VAL A 218 -19.41 16.62 -19.45
CA VAL A 218 -18.68 17.89 -19.38
C VAL A 218 -17.29 17.74 -20.00
N CYS A 219 -16.64 16.60 -19.74
CA CYS A 219 -15.36 16.22 -20.33
C CYS A 219 -15.47 14.93 -21.15
N ASP A 220 -14.62 14.78 -22.15
CA ASP A 220 -14.49 13.55 -22.93
C ASP A 220 -13.59 12.52 -22.23
N VAL A 221 -12.61 13.01 -21.45
CA VAL A 221 -11.65 12.23 -20.67
C VAL A 221 -11.50 12.84 -19.28
N ALA A 222 -11.23 12.02 -18.27
CA ALA A 222 -10.78 12.49 -16.96
C ALA A 222 -9.50 11.79 -16.51
N ILE A 223 -8.74 12.40 -15.60
CA ILE A 223 -7.70 11.70 -14.85
C ILE A 223 -8.35 10.90 -13.72
N GLY A 224 -7.86 9.68 -13.52
CA GLY A 224 -8.29 8.82 -12.43
C GLY A 224 -7.24 7.76 -12.06
N TYR A 225 -7.56 6.90 -11.09
CA TYR A 225 -6.70 5.79 -10.68
C TYR A 225 -7.34 4.43 -10.94
N SER A 226 -6.51 3.43 -11.23
CA SER A 226 -6.95 2.05 -11.52
C SER A 226 -7.66 1.33 -10.37
N THR A 227 -7.61 1.88 -9.15
CA THR A 227 -8.25 1.32 -7.95
C THR A 227 -9.41 2.18 -7.43
N ASP A 228 -9.75 3.26 -8.14
CA ASP A 228 -10.91 4.08 -7.79
C ASP A 228 -12.23 3.34 -8.14
N PRO A 229 -13.31 3.61 -7.37
CA PRO A 229 -14.58 2.90 -7.49
C PRO A 229 -15.40 3.23 -8.76
#